data_AF-A0A942EV74-F1
#
_entry.id   AF-A0A942EV74-F1
#
_cell.length_a   1.000
_cell.length_b   1.000
_cell.length_c   1.000
_cell.angle_alpha   90.00
_cell.angle_beta   90.00
_cell.angle_gamma   90.00
#
_symmetry.space_group_name_H-M   'P 1'
#
loop_
_entity.id
_entity.type
_entity.pdbx_description
1 polymer ?
#
loop_
_entity_poly.entity_id
_entity_poly.type
_entity_poly.pdbx_seq_one_letter_code
_entity_poly.pdbx_strand_id
1 'polypeptide(L)'
;MRRTISAIALLATLILSFTPAAFAAPGSSFSDVDKDYWAAKQILSLADHGIIRGGEDGRFRPADGLRRGELAKLLSEAFLLKQATGSVDFNDLSSDHWAAQFISKTIGATWMNGFPDETFRPDDATTRAQVAKILVQAKGYSLASIGTGSFTDVASAHWGQPYIEAAAENYIITGYPDGTFRPNAPITRAEAAALIYRSLVGKDFVIETSTVNEITYEKHRRFQNSGPFSIHVLKIPKYAAAATNPGLGGDRLLGLEKLSSLAKRKNAIAGVNADFFSSDGKSGCSGLLVDGQILSSPINERSHFGFSGDRSTFIDRASLVASLTFETTSGVEKTGVISWVNKARDMVPSKDTIVAYTPFYGPSTLTNGNGTEVELRVDKTVTPGSEIIGTVVDVRYGTGNKAIPLDGIVLSGIGSGKTFLTNNIWIGATVRLNFNLKPSWRDDTKAIGGGPRLVRDGRVSVENEGFESRIVSKRHPRTAIGIDPQGNLIALVVDGRMSFYSVGMTLTELAEEMKYHGAVDAMNLDGGGSSTLYFNGAVRNYPNEDKGERAINNALLWY
;
A
#
# COMPACT_ATOMS: atom_id res chain seq x y z
N MET A 1 53.95 41.37 -11.59
CA MET A 1 52.76 41.08 -10.76
C MET A 1 51.56 40.93 -11.70
N ARG A 2 51.28 39.72 -12.17
CA ARG A 2 50.11 39.39 -13.03
C ARG A 2 49.30 38.34 -12.28
N ARG A 3 48.07 38.67 -11.88
CA ARG A 3 47.13 37.77 -11.21
C ARG A 3 46.31 37.04 -12.27
N THR A 4 46.37 35.71 -12.25
CA THR A 4 45.51 34.79 -12.98
C THR A 4 44.13 34.77 -12.35
N ILE A 5 43.08 34.99 -13.15
CA ILE A 5 41.68 34.81 -12.77
C ILE A 5 41.28 33.39 -13.19
N SER A 6 40.97 32.54 -12.21
CA SER A 6 40.39 31.21 -12.45
C SER A 6 38.89 31.34 -12.73
N ALA A 7 38.46 30.84 -13.89
CA ALA A 7 37.05 30.73 -14.25
C ALA A 7 36.40 29.57 -13.49
N ILE A 8 35.35 29.87 -12.72
CA ILE A 8 34.48 28.88 -12.09
C ILE A 8 33.46 28.43 -13.14
N ALA A 9 33.50 27.16 -13.54
CA ALA A 9 32.50 26.55 -14.39
C ALA A 9 31.21 26.32 -13.58
N LEU A 10 30.16 27.07 -13.89
CA LEU A 10 28.83 26.87 -13.34
C LEU A 10 28.21 25.64 -14.02
N LEU A 11 28.14 24.52 -13.30
CA LEU A 11 27.48 23.30 -13.76
C LEU A 11 25.96 23.53 -13.71
N ALA A 12 25.35 23.87 -14.86
CA ALA A 12 23.90 23.96 -14.98
C ALA A 12 23.29 22.56 -14.91
N THR A 13 22.69 22.20 -13.77
CA THR A 13 21.86 21.01 -13.65
C THR A 13 20.58 21.22 -14.45
N LEU A 14 20.48 20.51 -15.57
CA LEU A 14 19.26 20.42 -16.37
C LEU A 14 18.19 19.72 -15.54
N ILE A 15 17.31 20.51 -14.90
CA ILE A 15 16.09 19.99 -14.29
C ILE A 15 15.13 19.66 -15.44
N LEU A 16 15.20 18.43 -15.96
CA LEU A 16 14.11 17.89 -16.77
C LEU A 16 12.88 17.80 -15.85
N SER A 17 11.97 18.74 -16.01
CA SER A 17 10.61 18.64 -15.47
C SER A 17 9.92 17.46 -16.15
N PHE A 18 10.09 16.26 -15.61
CA PHE A 18 9.25 15.12 -15.94
C PHE A 18 7.86 15.46 -15.42
N THR A 19 6.97 15.91 -16.30
CA THR A 19 5.54 15.81 -16.01
C THR A 19 5.26 14.32 -15.84
N PRO A 20 4.89 13.83 -14.64
CA PRO A 20 4.52 12.43 -14.52
C PRO A 20 3.37 12.20 -15.50
N ALA A 21 3.55 11.28 -16.44
CA ALA A 21 2.48 10.90 -17.35
C ALA A 21 1.27 10.56 -16.47
N ALA A 22 0.14 11.21 -16.73
CA ALA A 22 -1.10 10.88 -16.07
C ALA A 22 -1.36 9.39 -16.33
N PHE A 23 -1.28 8.60 -15.27
CA PHE A 23 -1.59 7.18 -15.31
C PHE A 23 -3.02 7.02 -15.84
N ALA A 24 -3.18 6.39 -17.01
CA ALA A 24 -4.51 6.04 -17.51
C ALA A 24 -5.21 5.18 -16.45
N ALA A 25 -6.42 5.54 -16.03
CA ALA A 25 -7.13 4.78 -15.01
C ALA A 25 -7.34 3.33 -15.51
N PRO A 26 -7.10 2.30 -14.66
CA PRO A 26 -7.48 0.93 -14.98
C PRO A 26 -9.00 0.83 -15.19
N GLY A 27 -9.45 -0.18 -15.94
CA GLY A 27 -10.85 -0.29 -16.38
C GLY A 27 -11.00 -0.43 -17.88
N SER A 28 -10.01 -1.01 -18.55
CA SER A 28 -10.05 -1.35 -19.97
C SER A 28 -11.28 -2.20 -20.27
N SER A 29 -11.93 -1.91 -21.39
CA SER A 29 -13.03 -2.71 -21.91
C SER A 29 -12.94 -2.75 -23.43
N PHE A 30 -13.49 -3.82 -24.01
CA PHE A 30 -13.60 -3.97 -25.45
C PHE A 30 -15.04 -4.31 -25.80
N SER A 31 -15.58 -3.69 -26.84
CA SER A 31 -16.98 -3.88 -27.22
C SER A 31 -17.31 -5.30 -27.69
N ASP A 32 -16.28 -6.10 -28.03
CA ASP A 32 -16.39 -7.49 -28.46
C ASP A 32 -15.78 -8.51 -27.48
N VAL A 33 -15.54 -8.11 -26.23
CA VAL A 33 -15.12 -9.01 -25.15
C VAL A 33 -16.07 -8.84 -23.96
N ASP A 34 -17.07 -9.72 -23.90
CA ASP A 34 -17.95 -9.82 -22.74
C ASP A 34 -17.14 -10.23 -21.48
N LYS A 35 -17.58 -9.82 -20.29
CA LYS A 35 -16.96 -10.21 -19.01
C LYS A 35 -17.02 -11.71 -18.77
N ASP A 36 -18.03 -12.39 -19.32
CA ASP A 36 -18.20 -13.84 -19.21
C ASP A 36 -17.50 -14.60 -20.35
N TYR A 37 -16.84 -13.89 -21.28
CA TYR A 37 -16.01 -14.53 -22.30
C TYR A 37 -14.89 -15.35 -21.64
N TRP A 38 -14.63 -16.57 -22.15
CA TRP A 38 -13.72 -17.53 -21.49
C TRP A 38 -12.31 -16.99 -21.21
N ALA A 39 -11.83 -16.05 -22.03
CA ALA A 39 -10.53 -15.40 -21.89
C ALA A 39 -10.62 -13.94 -21.38
N ALA A 40 -11.80 -13.46 -20.96
CA ALA A 40 -12.02 -12.07 -20.56
C ALA A 40 -11.04 -11.63 -19.47
N LYS A 41 -10.86 -12.47 -18.44
CA LYS A 41 -9.91 -12.19 -17.35
C LYS A 41 -8.51 -11.91 -17.89
N GLN A 42 -8.00 -12.76 -18.77
CA GLN A 42 -6.63 -12.67 -19.28
C GLN A 42 -6.50 -11.48 -20.23
N ILE A 43 -7.47 -11.28 -21.13
CA ILE A 43 -7.48 -10.15 -22.08
C ILE A 43 -7.52 -8.81 -21.32
N LEU A 44 -8.49 -8.64 -20.42
CA LEU A 44 -8.70 -7.40 -19.70
C LEU A 44 -7.57 -7.14 -18.69
N SER A 45 -7.01 -8.17 -18.06
CA SER A 45 -5.87 -7.97 -17.16
C SER A 45 -4.61 -7.56 -17.91
N LEU A 46 -4.32 -8.16 -19.06
CA LEU A 46 -3.19 -7.74 -19.89
C LEU A 46 -3.42 -6.32 -20.45
N ALA A 47 -4.65 -5.95 -20.78
CA ALA A 47 -5.01 -4.61 -21.23
C ALA A 47 -4.83 -3.55 -20.13
N ASP A 48 -5.32 -3.80 -18.92
CA ASP A 48 -5.18 -2.90 -17.77
C ASP A 48 -3.72 -2.68 -17.35
N HIS A 49 -2.83 -3.61 -17.69
CA HIS A 49 -1.39 -3.48 -17.46
C HIS A 49 -0.63 -2.97 -18.69
N GLY A 50 -1.34 -2.51 -19.73
CA GLY A 50 -0.78 -1.92 -20.94
C GLY A 50 -0.06 -2.89 -21.88
N ILE A 51 -0.21 -4.20 -21.68
CA ILE A 51 0.44 -5.27 -22.47
C ILE A 51 -0.37 -5.58 -23.75
N ILE A 52 -1.69 -5.41 -23.71
CA ILE A 52 -2.58 -5.58 -24.85
C ILE A 52 -3.32 -4.28 -25.12
N ARG A 53 -3.59 -4.01 -26.40
CA ARG A 53 -4.44 -2.90 -26.84
C ARG A 53 -5.45 -3.39 -27.88
N GLY A 54 -6.63 -2.78 -27.88
CA GLY A 54 -7.63 -2.94 -28.94
C GLY A 54 -7.29 -2.10 -30.16
N GLY A 55 -8.10 -2.26 -31.21
CA GLY A 55 -8.10 -1.34 -32.34
C GLY A 55 -8.68 0.02 -31.95
N GLU A 56 -8.50 1.01 -32.83
CA GLU A 56 -9.06 2.36 -32.66
C GLU A 56 -10.59 2.37 -32.58
N ASP A 57 -11.23 1.31 -33.07
CA ASP A 57 -12.67 1.06 -32.98
C ASP A 57 -13.13 0.47 -31.63
N GLY A 58 -12.22 0.37 -30.65
CA GLY A 58 -12.53 -0.15 -29.32
C GLY A 58 -12.74 -1.67 -29.26
N ARG A 59 -12.35 -2.41 -30.31
CA ARG A 59 -12.49 -3.86 -30.40
C ARG A 59 -11.16 -4.58 -30.18
N PHE A 60 -11.18 -5.70 -29.46
CA PHE A 60 -10.01 -6.57 -29.28
C PHE A 60 -9.87 -7.63 -30.38
N ARG A 61 -10.97 -8.06 -31.00
CA ARG A 61 -11.01 -9.13 -32.03
C ARG A 61 -10.46 -10.47 -31.51
N PRO A 62 -11.11 -11.09 -30.51
CA PRO A 62 -10.56 -12.27 -29.82
C PRO A 62 -10.36 -13.50 -30.72
N ALA A 63 -11.15 -13.64 -31.80
CA ALA A 63 -11.13 -14.79 -32.70
C ALA A 63 -10.12 -14.66 -33.86
N ASP A 64 -9.59 -13.47 -34.11
CA ASP A 64 -8.65 -13.25 -35.21
C ASP A 64 -7.32 -13.95 -34.92
N GLY A 65 -6.66 -14.42 -35.98
CA GLY A 65 -5.32 -15.01 -35.90
C GLY A 65 -4.27 -13.98 -35.48
N LEU A 66 -3.34 -14.38 -34.61
CA LEU A 66 -2.25 -13.51 -34.17
C LEU A 66 -1.05 -13.60 -35.13
N ARG A 67 -0.62 -12.45 -35.68
CA ARG A 67 0.54 -12.38 -36.58
C ARG A 67 1.86 -12.43 -35.80
N ARG A 68 2.94 -12.85 -36.47
CA ARG A 68 4.27 -12.99 -35.83
C ARG A 68 4.81 -11.67 -35.28
N GLY A 69 4.63 -10.56 -36.00
CA GLY A 69 5.02 -9.23 -35.53
C GLY A 69 4.22 -8.78 -34.29
N GLU A 70 2.93 -9.11 -34.24
CA GLU A 70 2.08 -8.82 -33.07
C GLU A 70 2.49 -9.64 -31.86
N LEU A 71 2.81 -10.91 -32.06
CA LEU A 71 3.35 -11.76 -30.99
C LEU A 71 4.67 -11.22 -30.45
N ALA A 72 5.59 -10.76 -31.32
CA ALA A 72 6.86 -10.18 -30.89
C ALA A 72 6.66 -8.96 -29.98
N LYS A 73 5.73 -8.06 -30.35
CA LYS A 73 5.34 -6.92 -29.50
C LYS A 73 4.76 -7.37 -28.18
N LEU A 74 3.80 -8.28 -28.22
CA LEU A 74 3.09 -8.77 -27.04
C LEU A 74 4.05 -9.42 -26.02
N LEU A 75 4.99 -10.25 -26.49
CA LEU A 75 6.02 -10.86 -25.65
C LEU A 75 6.99 -9.83 -25.07
N SER A 76 7.40 -8.85 -25.89
CA SER A 76 8.30 -7.77 -25.46
C SER A 76 7.69 -6.96 -24.31
N GLU A 77 6.41 -6.62 -24.40
CA GLU A 77 5.68 -5.85 -23.38
C GLU A 77 5.33 -6.69 -22.14
N ALA A 78 4.92 -7.95 -22.35
CA ALA A 78 4.59 -8.88 -21.27
C ALA A 78 5.79 -9.16 -20.35
N PHE A 79 6.96 -9.43 -20.94
CA PHE A 79 8.18 -9.80 -20.22
C PHE A 79 9.19 -8.65 -20.04
N LEU A 80 8.82 -7.42 -20.41
CA LEU A 80 9.64 -6.20 -20.26
C LEU A 80 11.02 -6.31 -20.92
N LEU A 81 11.09 -6.81 -22.15
CA LEU A 81 12.33 -6.88 -22.91
C LEU A 81 12.85 -5.45 -23.19
N LYS A 82 13.99 -5.11 -22.56
CA LYS A 82 14.54 -3.74 -22.57
C LYS A 82 15.31 -3.42 -23.85
N GLN A 83 16.17 -4.32 -24.30
CA GLN A 83 17.13 -4.05 -25.37
C GLN A 83 16.77 -4.77 -26.67
N ALA A 84 16.82 -4.04 -27.78
CA ALA A 84 16.72 -4.57 -29.14
C ALA A 84 18.14 -4.93 -29.62
N THR A 85 18.59 -6.15 -29.32
CA THR A 85 19.96 -6.61 -29.60
C THR A 85 20.05 -7.64 -30.71
N GLY A 86 18.91 -8.18 -31.19
CA GLY A 86 18.89 -9.11 -32.32
C GLY A 86 19.07 -8.39 -33.65
N SER A 87 19.87 -8.96 -34.55
CA SER A 87 19.90 -8.52 -35.96
C SER A 87 18.53 -8.77 -36.59
N VAL A 88 18.09 -7.79 -37.38
CA VAL A 88 16.79 -7.78 -38.07
C VAL A 88 16.96 -7.61 -39.57
N ASP A 89 18.08 -8.08 -40.11
CA ASP A 89 18.43 -8.02 -41.53
C ASP A 89 17.64 -9.09 -42.32
N PHE A 90 16.32 -8.91 -42.41
CA PHE A 90 15.41 -9.78 -43.16
C PHE A 90 14.90 -9.10 -44.42
N ASN A 91 14.80 -9.85 -45.52
CA ASN A 91 14.38 -9.35 -46.83
C ASN A 91 12.95 -8.79 -46.85
N ASP A 92 12.12 -9.18 -45.88
CA ASP A 92 10.71 -8.79 -45.74
C ASP A 92 10.43 -7.89 -44.53
N LEU A 93 11.47 -7.31 -43.90
CA LEU A 93 11.32 -6.45 -42.73
C LEU A 93 12.13 -5.16 -42.89
N SER A 94 11.45 -4.04 -43.16
CA SER A 94 12.10 -2.74 -43.16
C SER A 94 12.45 -2.28 -41.74
N SER A 95 13.49 -1.45 -41.59
CA SER A 95 13.87 -0.85 -40.30
C SER A 95 12.76 0.02 -39.68
N ASP A 96 11.91 0.61 -40.53
CA ASP A 96 10.80 1.47 -40.13
C ASP A 96 9.51 0.68 -39.84
N HIS A 97 9.52 -0.64 -40.04
CA HIS A 97 8.37 -1.47 -39.74
C HIS A 97 8.03 -1.39 -38.25
N TRP A 98 6.76 -1.17 -37.93
CA TRP A 98 6.30 -0.96 -36.54
C TRP A 98 6.72 -2.07 -35.57
N ALA A 99 6.87 -3.30 -36.08
CA ALA A 99 7.27 -4.47 -35.31
C ALA A 99 8.79 -4.65 -35.18
N ALA A 100 9.63 -3.95 -35.97
CA ALA A 100 11.06 -4.23 -36.10
C ALA A 100 11.80 -4.22 -34.75
N GLN A 101 11.54 -3.21 -33.91
CA GLN A 101 12.14 -3.12 -32.57
C GLN A 101 11.73 -4.29 -31.65
N PHE A 102 10.49 -4.77 -31.76
CA PHE A 102 9.98 -5.85 -30.93
C PHE A 102 10.51 -7.20 -31.40
N ILE A 103 10.65 -7.36 -32.72
CA ILE A 103 11.27 -8.53 -33.35
C ILE A 103 12.76 -8.60 -32.94
N SER A 104 13.50 -7.49 -33.00
CA SER A 104 14.88 -7.43 -32.54
C SER A 104 15.02 -7.83 -31.06
N LYS A 105 14.09 -7.37 -30.20
CA LYS A 105 14.04 -7.76 -28.78
C LYS A 105 13.86 -9.26 -28.59
N THR A 106 12.89 -9.87 -29.27
CA THR A 106 12.61 -11.31 -29.11
C THR A 106 13.66 -12.20 -29.76
N ILE A 107 14.33 -11.75 -30.83
CA ILE A 107 15.51 -12.42 -31.39
C ILE A 107 16.70 -12.32 -30.43
N GLY A 108 16.97 -11.14 -29.89
CA GLY A 108 18.02 -10.93 -28.89
C GLY A 108 17.80 -11.77 -27.62
N ALA A 109 16.55 -12.04 -27.25
CA ALA A 109 16.18 -12.96 -26.17
C ALA A 109 16.22 -14.45 -26.57
N THR A 110 16.54 -14.77 -27.83
CA THR A 110 16.54 -16.13 -28.44
C THR A 110 15.17 -16.82 -28.50
N TRP A 111 14.09 -16.04 -28.39
CA TRP A 111 12.72 -16.54 -28.37
C TRP A 111 12.17 -16.72 -29.79
N MET A 112 12.44 -15.77 -30.67
CA MET A 112 12.01 -15.82 -32.07
C MET A 112 13.22 -15.86 -33.00
N ASN A 113 13.02 -16.40 -34.20
CA ASN A 113 14.04 -16.47 -35.25
C ASN A 113 13.37 -16.24 -36.61
N GLY A 114 14.17 -15.81 -37.59
CA GLY A 114 13.79 -15.83 -39.00
C GLY A 114 13.84 -17.24 -39.59
N PHE A 115 13.53 -17.31 -40.87
CA PHE A 115 13.50 -18.53 -41.65
C PHE A 115 14.78 -18.67 -42.50
N PRO A 116 15.09 -19.89 -43.01
CA PRO A 116 16.29 -20.13 -43.82
C PRO A 116 16.36 -19.34 -45.13
N ASP A 117 15.23 -18.79 -45.59
CA ASP A 117 15.10 -17.94 -46.79
C ASP A 117 15.32 -16.45 -46.51
N GLU A 118 15.93 -16.11 -45.37
CA GLU A 118 16.24 -14.75 -44.93
C GLU A 118 14.99 -13.87 -44.72
N THR A 119 13.83 -14.49 -44.45
CA THR A 119 12.59 -13.78 -44.08
C THR A 119 12.26 -13.91 -42.59
N PHE A 120 11.52 -12.95 -42.03
CA PHE A 120 10.93 -13.06 -40.70
C PHE A 120 9.44 -13.40 -40.72
N ARG A 121 8.74 -12.96 -41.77
CA ARG A 121 7.30 -13.07 -42.03
C ARG A 121 6.46 -12.41 -40.94
N PRO A 122 6.60 -11.08 -40.72
CA PRO A 122 5.94 -10.39 -39.62
C PRO A 122 4.41 -10.41 -39.72
N ASP A 123 3.87 -10.51 -40.94
CA ASP A 123 2.43 -10.51 -41.19
C ASP A 123 1.80 -11.91 -41.27
N ASP A 124 2.60 -12.97 -41.26
CA ASP A 124 2.12 -14.34 -41.27
C ASP A 124 1.50 -14.71 -39.92
N ALA A 125 0.47 -15.56 -39.97
CA ALA A 125 -0.15 -16.12 -38.78
C ALA A 125 0.83 -17.00 -37.99
N THR A 126 0.79 -16.90 -36.66
CA THR A 126 1.64 -17.72 -35.79
C THR A 126 0.92 -19.00 -35.39
N THR A 127 1.61 -20.14 -35.38
CA THR A 127 1.03 -21.41 -34.94
C THR A 127 1.07 -21.57 -33.43
N ARG A 128 0.16 -22.39 -32.90
CA ARG A 128 0.11 -22.71 -31.47
C ARG A 128 1.40 -23.37 -30.96
N ALA A 129 2.03 -24.23 -31.76
CA ALA A 129 3.32 -24.83 -31.42
C ALA A 129 4.46 -23.79 -31.33
N GLN A 130 4.46 -22.76 -32.19
CA GLN A 130 5.45 -21.68 -32.11
C GLN A 130 5.32 -20.90 -30.79
N VAL A 131 4.09 -20.57 -30.38
CA VAL A 131 3.85 -19.88 -29.10
C VAL A 131 4.28 -20.74 -27.92
N ALA A 132 3.96 -22.04 -27.93
CA ALA A 132 4.39 -22.97 -26.88
C ALA A 132 5.92 -22.98 -26.71
N LYS A 133 6.66 -23.14 -27.81
CA LYS A 133 8.13 -23.08 -27.82
C LYS A 133 8.64 -21.78 -27.20
N ILE A 134 8.13 -20.64 -27.65
CA ILE A 134 8.57 -19.33 -27.17
C ILE A 134 8.34 -19.18 -25.67
N LEU A 135 7.15 -19.54 -25.17
CA LEU A 135 6.82 -19.39 -23.76
C LEU A 135 7.65 -20.31 -22.85
N VAL A 136 7.91 -21.55 -23.30
CA VAL A 136 8.81 -22.47 -22.59
C VAL A 136 10.22 -21.90 -22.47
N GLN A 137 10.75 -21.33 -23.56
CA GLN A 137 12.06 -20.65 -23.55
C GLN A 137 12.05 -19.40 -22.67
N ALA A 138 11.02 -18.56 -22.76
CA ALA A 138 10.88 -17.35 -21.93
C ALA A 138 10.75 -17.65 -20.42
N LYS A 139 10.27 -18.85 -20.07
CA LYS A 139 10.19 -19.34 -18.70
C LYS A 139 11.43 -20.10 -18.24
N GLY A 140 12.32 -20.46 -19.15
CA GLY A 140 13.51 -21.25 -18.84
C GLY A 140 13.17 -22.68 -18.39
N TYR A 141 12.06 -23.24 -18.88
CA TYR A 141 11.66 -24.60 -18.52
C TYR A 141 12.54 -25.64 -19.21
N SER A 142 12.92 -26.66 -18.43
CA SER A 142 13.73 -27.78 -18.90
C SER A 142 12.93 -28.70 -19.80
N LEU A 143 13.60 -29.29 -20.80
CA LEU A 143 13.04 -30.32 -21.68
C LEU A 143 13.40 -31.75 -21.26
N ALA A 144 14.20 -31.92 -20.20
CA ALA A 144 14.93 -33.17 -19.94
C ALA A 144 14.12 -34.30 -19.27
N SER A 145 12.86 -34.06 -18.87
CA SER A 145 12.09 -35.03 -18.07
C SER A 145 10.59 -34.97 -18.32
N ILE A 146 10.20 -34.63 -19.54
CA ILE A 146 8.81 -34.35 -19.87
C ILE A 146 8.09 -35.63 -20.28
N GLY A 147 6.90 -35.86 -19.71
CA GLY A 147 5.98 -36.92 -20.09
C GLY A 147 5.54 -36.81 -21.55
N THR A 148 5.07 -37.91 -22.13
CA THR A 148 4.55 -37.94 -23.50
C THR A 148 3.05 -38.18 -23.48
N GLY A 149 2.30 -37.46 -24.33
CA GLY A 149 0.91 -37.82 -24.65
C GLY A 149 -0.14 -37.03 -23.89
N SER A 150 0.14 -35.78 -23.50
CA SER A 150 -0.90 -34.92 -22.91
C SER A 150 -2.01 -34.60 -23.91
N PHE A 151 -1.74 -34.71 -25.22
CA PHE A 151 -2.69 -34.41 -26.29
C PHE A 151 -2.68 -35.49 -27.38
N THR A 152 -3.88 -35.81 -27.89
CA THR A 152 -4.08 -36.91 -28.85
C THR A 152 -3.55 -36.63 -30.25
N ASP A 153 -3.33 -35.37 -30.61
CA ASP A 153 -2.92 -34.91 -31.94
C ASP A 153 -1.48 -34.35 -31.99
N VAL A 154 -0.70 -34.56 -30.93
CA VAL A 154 0.72 -34.17 -30.89
C VAL A 154 1.59 -35.41 -31.07
N ALA A 155 1.99 -35.67 -32.32
CA ALA A 155 2.88 -36.78 -32.64
C ALA A 155 4.25 -36.64 -31.96
N SER A 156 4.83 -37.75 -31.51
CA SER A 156 6.17 -37.77 -30.88
C SER A 156 7.28 -37.22 -31.78
N ALA A 157 7.15 -37.36 -33.10
CA ALA A 157 8.09 -36.82 -34.08
C ALA A 157 7.87 -35.32 -34.41
N HIS A 158 6.81 -34.70 -33.88
CA HIS A 158 6.52 -33.30 -34.15
C HIS A 158 7.57 -32.41 -33.46
N TRP A 159 8.20 -31.49 -34.19
CA TRP A 159 9.26 -30.61 -33.66
C TRP A 159 8.86 -29.83 -32.40
N GLY A 160 7.57 -29.48 -32.30
CA GLY A 160 6.99 -28.73 -31.19
C GLY A 160 6.65 -29.60 -29.96
N GLN A 161 6.65 -30.93 -30.09
CA GLN A 161 6.23 -31.85 -29.04
C GLN A 161 6.90 -31.60 -27.69
N PRO A 162 8.25 -31.51 -27.57
CA PRO A 162 8.88 -31.33 -26.26
C PRO A 162 8.46 -30.01 -25.59
N TYR A 163 8.25 -28.95 -26.37
CA TYR A 163 7.80 -27.67 -25.82
C TYR A 163 6.32 -27.68 -25.42
N ILE A 164 5.47 -28.33 -26.21
CA ILE A 164 4.05 -28.42 -25.92
C ILE A 164 3.83 -29.16 -24.61
N GLU A 165 4.52 -30.28 -24.42
CA GLU A 165 4.44 -31.07 -23.20
C GLU A 165 5.05 -30.31 -22.01
N ALA A 166 6.18 -29.62 -22.18
CA ALA A 166 6.77 -28.79 -21.11
C ALA A 166 5.77 -27.73 -20.62
N ALA A 167 5.10 -27.08 -21.57
CA ALA A 167 4.10 -26.06 -21.27
C ALA A 167 2.83 -26.64 -20.63
N ALA A 168 2.47 -27.88 -20.94
CA ALA A 168 1.35 -28.59 -20.31
C ALA A 168 1.68 -28.96 -18.86
N GLU A 169 2.85 -29.55 -18.61
CA GLU A 169 3.33 -29.90 -17.26
C GLU A 169 3.42 -28.68 -16.33
N ASN A 170 3.73 -27.51 -16.89
CA ASN A 170 3.81 -26.25 -16.17
C ASN A 170 2.50 -25.43 -16.19
N TYR A 171 1.38 -26.05 -16.60
CA TYR A 171 0.03 -25.46 -16.61
C TYR A 171 -0.12 -24.17 -17.44
N ILE A 172 0.78 -23.91 -18.39
CA ILE A 172 0.61 -22.83 -19.38
C ILE A 172 -0.45 -23.23 -20.40
N ILE A 173 -0.38 -24.48 -20.87
CA ILE A 173 -1.29 -25.04 -21.88
C ILE A 173 -2.20 -26.08 -21.24
N THR A 174 -3.48 -26.06 -21.61
CA THR A 174 -4.50 -27.00 -21.12
C THR A 174 -5.14 -27.84 -22.22
N GLY A 175 -4.82 -27.58 -23.49
CA GLY A 175 -5.49 -28.17 -24.65
C GLY A 175 -6.95 -27.72 -24.82
N TYR A 176 -7.62 -28.33 -25.77
CA TYR A 176 -9.05 -28.20 -26.02
C TYR A 176 -9.85 -29.29 -25.28
N PRO A 177 -11.16 -29.10 -25.06
CA PRO A 177 -12.00 -30.09 -24.38
C PRO A 177 -12.06 -31.47 -25.05
N ASP A 178 -11.72 -31.55 -26.35
CA ASP A 178 -11.65 -32.79 -27.12
C ASP A 178 -10.32 -33.57 -26.92
N GLY A 179 -9.44 -33.09 -26.04
CA GLY A 179 -8.13 -33.69 -25.77
C GLY A 179 -7.05 -33.35 -26.80
N THR A 180 -7.32 -32.42 -27.73
CA THR A 180 -6.34 -31.99 -28.74
C THR A 180 -5.58 -30.72 -28.33
N PHE A 181 -4.43 -30.49 -28.95
CA PHE A 181 -3.68 -29.23 -28.87
C PHE A 181 -3.70 -28.45 -30.17
N ARG A 182 -3.80 -29.09 -31.35
CA ARG A 182 -3.79 -28.49 -32.69
C ARG A 182 -2.51 -27.70 -32.98
N PRO A 183 -1.32 -28.35 -32.99
CA PRO A 183 -0.03 -27.65 -32.99
C PRO A 183 0.22 -26.76 -34.21
N ASN A 184 -0.31 -27.12 -35.38
CA ASN A 184 -0.11 -26.39 -36.63
C ASN A 184 -1.23 -25.39 -36.94
N ALA A 185 -2.29 -25.34 -36.12
CA ALA A 185 -3.34 -24.35 -36.30
C ALA A 185 -2.83 -22.95 -35.94
N PRO A 186 -3.25 -21.90 -36.66
CA PRO A 186 -3.06 -20.52 -36.25
C PRO A 186 -3.61 -20.29 -34.84
N ILE A 187 -2.84 -19.60 -33.99
CA ILE A 187 -3.31 -19.21 -32.66
C ILE A 187 -4.20 -17.97 -32.78
N THR A 188 -5.29 -17.93 -32.03
CA THR A 188 -6.13 -16.73 -31.95
C THR A 188 -5.57 -15.71 -30.94
N ARG A 189 -5.98 -14.45 -31.05
CA ARG A 189 -5.60 -13.39 -30.10
C ARG A 189 -6.04 -13.72 -28.67
N ALA A 190 -7.23 -14.30 -28.48
CA ALA A 190 -7.70 -14.74 -27.16
C ALA A 190 -6.85 -15.89 -26.59
N GLU A 191 -6.50 -16.88 -27.41
CA GLU A 191 -5.63 -17.98 -27.00
C GLU A 191 -4.25 -17.49 -26.60
N ALA A 192 -3.64 -16.61 -27.39
CA ALA A 192 -2.34 -16.03 -27.07
C ALA A 192 -2.38 -15.24 -25.76
N ALA A 193 -3.41 -14.40 -25.54
CA ALA A 193 -3.60 -13.67 -24.28
C ALA A 193 -3.68 -14.63 -23.09
N ALA A 194 -4.42 -15.74 -23.22
CA ALA A 194 -4.55 -16.73 -22.16
C ALA A 194 -3.21 -17.40 -21.81
N LEU A 195 -2.43 -17.83 -22.82
CA LEU A 195 -1.13 -18.47 -22.60
C LEU A 195 -0.10 -17.51 -22.01
N ILE A 196 -0.07 -16.26 -22.48
CA ILE A 196 0.85 -15.24 -21.97
C ILE A 196 0.51 -14.88 -20.54
N TYR A 197 -0.76 -14.64 -20.21
CA TYR A 197 -1.18 -14.38 -18.82
C TYR A 197 -0.69 -15.49 -17.89
N ARG A 198 -0.93 -16.76 -18.23
CA ARG A 198 -0.47 -17.91 -17.43
C ARG A 198 1.06 -17.96 -17.31
N SER A 199 1.77 -17.58 -18.36
CA SER A 199 3.23 -17.50 -18.34
C SER A 199 3.76 -16.38 -17.43
N LEU A 200 3.00 -15.31 -17.21
CA LEU A 200 3.35 -14.25 -16.28
C LEU A 200 3.05 -14.61 -14.82
N VAL A 201 2.20 -15.60 -14.56
CA VAL A 201 1.86 -16.03 -13.20
C VAL A 201 3.11 -16.44 -12.42
N GLY A 202 3.20 -15.95 -11.18
CA GLY A 202 4.29 -16.25 -10.26
C GLY A 202 5.59 -15.50 -10.53
N LYS A 203 5.66 -14.66 -11.58
CA LYS A 203 6.79 -13.74 -11.78
C LYS A 203 6.46 -12.38 -11.18
N ASP A 204 7.42 -11.83 -10.44
CA ASP A 204 7.40 -10.45 -9.97
C ASP A 204 8.15 -9.55 -10.96
N PHE A 205 7.51 -8.47 -11.40
CA PHE A 205 8.10 -7.53 -12.35
C PHE A 205 8.17 -6.14 -11.74
N VAL A 206 9.39 -5.63 -11.53
CA VAL A 206 9.62 -4.22 -11.22
C VAL A 206 9.50 -3.42 -12.53
N ILE A 207 8.39 -2.71 -12.70
CA ILE A 207 8.06 -1.96 -13.92
C ILE A 207 8.47 -0.49 -13.84
N GLU A 208 8.68 0.05 -12.64
CA GLU A 208 9.19 1.40 -12.40
C GLU A 208 10.12 1.39 -11.20
N THR A 209 11.22 2.14 -11.27
CA THR A 209 12.11 2.42 -10.14
C THR A 209 12.59 3.85 -10.23
N SER A 210 12.55 4.57 -9.11
CA SER A 210 13.04 5.95 -9.03
C SER A 210 13.57 6.23 -7.63
N THR A 211 14.68 6.97 -7.54
CA THR A 211 15.30 7.34 -6.26
C THR A 211 15.43 8.85 -6.16
N VAL A 212 14.97 9.42 -5.04
CA VAL A 212 15.10 10.85 -4.70
C VAL A 212 15.49 10.94 -3.23
N ASN A 213 16.56 11.68 -2.92
CA ASN A 213 17.12 11.76 -1.57
C ASN A 213 17.28 10.38 -0.91
N GLU A 214 17.79 9.42 -1.70
CA GLU A 214 18.06 8.04 -1.29
C GLU A 214 16.82 7.21 -0.89
N ILE A 215 15.62 7.80 -0.90
CA ILE A 215 14.35 7.09 -0.85
C ILE A 215 14.07 6.52 -2.24
N THR A 216 13.88 5.20 -2.30
CA THR A 216 13.62 4.49 -3.57
C THR A 216 12.18 4.05 -3.64
N TYR A 217 11.50 4.46 -4.70
CA TYR A 217 10.18 3.97 -5.09
C TYR A 217 10.32 2.85 -6.12
N GLU A 218 9.56 1.77 -5.93
CA GLU A 218 9.39 0.67 -6.88
C GLU A 218 7.91 0.40 -7.15
N LYS A 219 7.55 0.19 -8.42
CA LYS A 219 6.24 -0.33 -8.83
C LYS A 219 6.41 -1.77 -9.31
N HIS A 220 5.74 -2.69 -8.63
CA HIS A 220 5.74 -4.10 -8.97
C HIS A 220 4.40 -4.48 -9.61
N ARG A 221 4.48 -5.30 -10.65
CA ARG A 221 3.38 -5.97 -11.32
C ARG A 221 3.53 -7.47 -11.12
N ARG A 222 2.55 -8.09 -10.48
CA ARG A 222 2.55 -9.54 -10.26
C ARG A 222 1.24 -10.16 -10.70
N PHE A 223 1.29 -11.13 -11.61
CA PHE A 223 0.12 -11.91 -11.99
C PHE A 223 0.01 -13.15 -11.10
N GLN A 224 -1.21 -13.43 -10.61
CA GLN A 224 -1.51 -14.66 -9.88
C GLN A 224 -2.78 -15.33 -10.41
N ASN A 225 -2.97 -16.58 -10.02
CA ASN A 225 -4.22 -17.31 -10.27
C ASN A 225 -5.42 -16.59 -9.64
N SER A 226 -5.23 -15.99 -8.47
CA SER A 226 -6.25 -15.23 -7.75
C SER A 226 -6.53 -13.83 -8.34
N GLY A 227 -5.70 -13.37 -9.28
CA GLY A 227 -5.77 -12.05 -9.91
C GLY A 227 -4.43 -11.35 -9.93
N PRO A 228 -4.30 -10.24 -10.65
CA PRO A 228 -3.09 -9.42 -10.63
C PRO A 228 -2.99 -8.57 -9.36
N PHE A 229 -1.77 -8.16 -9.04
CA PHE A 229 -1.42 -7.19 -8.01
C PHE A 229 -0.59 -6.04 -8.61
N SER A 230 -0.98 -4.81 -8.28
CA SER A 230 -0.18 -3.60 -8.44
C SER A 230 0.32 -3.18 -7.06
N ILE A 231 1.62 -3.31 -6.83
CA ILE A 231 2.26 -3.12 -5.53
C ILE A 231 3.24 -1.95 -5.66
N HIS A 232 3.21 -1.05 -4.68
CA HIS A 232 3.99 0.17 -4.65
C HIS A 232 4.82 0.18 -3.38
N VAL A 233 6.13 0.30 -3.51
CA VAL A 233 7.06 0.14 -2.40
C VAL A 233 7.95 1.37 -2.29
N LEU A 234 8.07 1.90 -1.08
CA LEU A 234 9.10 2.85 -0.70
C LEU A 234 10.11 2.11 0.20
N LYS A 235 11.37 2.12 -0.23
CA LYS A 235 12.52 1.72 0.57
C LYS A 235 13.15 2.99 1.13
N ILE A 236 13.06 3.18 2.44
CA ILE A 236 13.54 4.37 3.14
C ILE A 236 14.72 3.97 4.01
N PRO A 237 15.93 4.47 3.74
CA PRO A 237 17.09 4.10 4.55
C PRO A 237 16.98 4.65 5.98
N LYS A 238 17.59 3.95 6.95
CA LYS A 238 17.46 4.25 8.39
C LYS A 238 17.72 5.71 8.77
N TYR A 239 18.65 6.40 8.12
CA TYR A 239 18.92 7.81 8.41
C TYR A 239 17.82 8.74 7.88
N ALA A 240 17.17 8.41 6.76
CA ALA A 240 16.01 9.15 6.25
C ALA A 240 14.75 8.84 7.08
N ALA A 241 14.68 7.63 7.68
CA ALA A 241 13.65 7.29 8.65
C ALA A 241 13.67 8.20 9.90
N ALA A 242 14.82 8.79 10.25
CA ALA A 242 14.91 9.77 11.33
C ALA A 242 14.22 11.11 10.99
N ALA A 243 14.02 11.41 9.70
CA ALA A 243 13.23 12.54 9.23
C ALA A 243 11.73 12.22 9.11
N THR A 244 11.29 11.03 9.55
CA THR A 244 9.86 10.70 9.53
C THR A 244 9.09 11.65 10.45
N ASN A 245 7.90 12.08 10.05
CA ASN A 245 6.99 12.77 10.96
C ASN A 245 5.55 12.33 10.70
N PRO A 246 4.78 11.96 11.75
CA PRO A 246 3.34 11.85 11.62
C PRO A 246 2.75 13.19 11.18
N GLY A 247 2.01 13.17 10.07
CA GLY A 247 1.23 14.31 9.58
C GLY A 247 -0.23 14.17 10.00
N LEU A 248 -0.87 15.27 10.36
CA LEU A 248 -2.32 15.35 10.60
C LEU A 248 -3.00 16.17 9.51
N GLY A 249 -4.16 15.70 9.05
CA GLY A 249 -4.98 16.44 8.09
C GLY A 249 -5.40 17.79 8.66
N GLY A 250 -5.06 18.87 7.96
CA GLY A 250 -5.32 20.23 8.46
C GLY A 250 -4.68 20.55 9.82
N ASP A 251 -3.65 19.81 10.23
CA ASP A 251 -2.93 19.95 11.51
C ASP A 251 -3.84 19.82 12.76
N ARG A 252 -4.91 19.03 12.64
CA ARG A 252 -5.88 18.77 13.72
C ARG A 252 -6.14 17.28 13.85
N LEU A 253 -6.37 16.82 15.07
CA LEU A 253 -6.60 15.39 15.32
C LEU A 253 -7.85 14.84 14.63
N LEU A 254 -8.87 15.67 14.42
CA LEU A 254 -10.11 15.30 13.70
C LEU A 254 -10.14 15.82 12.26
N GLY A 255 -9.07 16.48 11.81
CA GLY A 255 -9.02 17.02 10.45
C GLY A 255 -8.81 15.92 9.42
N LEU A 256 -9.32 16.16 8.21
CA LEU A 256 -9.16 15.28 7.06
C LEU A 256 -8.52 16.07 5.92
N GLU A 257 -7.54 15.46 5.27
CA GLU A 257 -6.83 16.04 4.14
C GLU A 257 -6.37 14.92 3.19
N LYS A 258 -6.33 15.18 1.88
CA LYS A 258 -5.73 14.24 0.93
C LYS A 258 -4.22 14.10 1.23
N LEU A 259 -3.66 12.89 1.12
CA LEU A 259 -2.22 12.66 1.34
C LEU A 259 -1.38 13.56 0.43
N SER A 260 -1.77 13.72 -0.83
CA SER A 260 -1.08 14.57 -1.80
C SER A 260 -1.07 16.05 -1.41
N SER A 261 -2.17 16.56 -0.84
CA SER A 261 -2.25 17.92 -0.31
C SER A 261 -1.37 18.07 0.93
N LEU A 262 -1.49 17.13 1.87
CA LEU A 262 -0.72 17.12 3.11
C LEU A 262 0.79 17.06 2.84
N ALA A 263 1.24 16.15 1.97
CA ALA A 263 2.64 16.00 1.60
C ALA A 263 3.19 17.27 0.95
N LYS A 264 2.46 17.88 0.01
CA LYS A 264 2.85 19.16 -0.61
C LYS A 264 2.92 20.29 0.40
N ARG A 265 1.90 20.43 1.25
CA ARG A 265 1.83 21.46 2.29
C ARG A 265 2.97 21.36 3.30
N LYS A 266 3.44 20.15 3.58
CA LYS A 266 4.57 19.89 4.48
C LYS A 266 5.93 19.87 3.77
N ASN A 267 5.96 19.90 2.44
CA ASN A 267 7.18 19.69 1.62
C ASN A 267 7.81 18.30 1.78
N ALA A 268 6.98 17.26 1.98
CA ALA A 268 7.44 15.89 2.03
C ALA A 268 7.80 15.38 0.62
N ILE A 269 8.87 14.59 0.52
CA ILE A 269 9.27 13.89 -0.72
C ILE A 269 8.46 12.63 -0.90
N ALA A 270 8.16 11.93 0.19
CA ALA A 270 7.41 10.69 0.17
C ALA A 270 6.40 10.64 1.32
N GLY A 271 5.35 9.84 1.16
CA GLY A 271 4.41 9.59 2.24
C GLY A 271 3.42 8.48 1.93
N VAL A 272 2.83 7.93 2.99
CA VAL A 272 1.69 7.00 2.92
C VAL A 272 0.65 7.39 3.95
N ASN A 273 -0.61 7.02 3.72
CA ASN A 273 -1.62 7.09 4.77
C ASN A 273 -1.23 6.18 5.94
N ALA A 274 -1.66 6.51 7.17
CA ALA A 274 -1.24 5.78 8.36
C ALA A 274 -2.42 5.17 9.14
N ASP A 275 -2.68 5.63 10.36
CA ASP A 275 -3.60 5.03 11.30
C ASP A 275 -5.09 5.17 10.91
N PHE A 276 -5.90 4.24 11.42
CA PHE A 276 -7.35 4.23 11.31
C PHE A 276 -7.99 5.44 11.97
N PHE A 277 -9.07 5.94 11.38
CA PHE A 277 -9.86 7.04 11.91
C PHE A 277 -11.35 6.78 11.68
N SER A 278 -12.21 7.49 12.42
CA SER A 278 -13.64 7.45 12.15
C SER A 278 -14.06 8.58 11.21
N SER A 279 -14.96 8.27 10.27
CA SER A 279 -15.56 9.28 9.40
C SER A 279 -16.68 10.08 10.06
N ASP A 280 -17.01 9.79 11.32
CA ASP A 280 -18.07 10.49 12.08
C ASP A 280 -17.68 11.90 12.54
N GLY A 281 -16.42 12.31 12.34
CA GLY A 281 -15.90 13.61 12.76
C GLY A 281 -15.75 13.77 14.27
N LYS A 282 -15.81 12.68 15.05
CA LYS A 282 -15.73 12.67 16.52
C LYS A 282 -14.61 11.76 17.04
N SER A 283 -14.21 10.74 16.29
CA SER A 283 -13.12 9.86 16.68
C SER A 283 -11.91 10.03 15.78
N GLY A 284 -10.82 10.51 16.38
CA GLY A 284 -9.52 10.65 15.73
C GLY A 284 -8.83 9.30 15.46
N CYS A 285 -7.52 9.35 15.25
CA CYS A 285 -6.68 8.18 15.02
C CYS A 285 -6.74 7.16 16.18
N SER A 286 -6.34 5.91 15.96
CA SER A 286 -6.33 4.82 16.96
C SER A 286 -5.23 4.97 18.03
N GLY A 287 -4.13 5.65 17.73
CA GLY A 287 -3.12 6.13 18.68
C GLY A 287 -2.08 7.03 18.01
N LEU A 288 -1.68 8.11 18.68
CA LEU A 288 -0.69 9.04 18.13
C LEU A 288 0.09 9.74 19.24
N LEU A 289 1.41 9.65 19.13
CA LEU A 289 2.39 10.31 19.99
C LEU A 289 3.29 11.18 19.11
N VAL A 290 3.39 12.48 19.41
CA VAL A 290 4.26 13.41 18.67
C VAL A 290 4.99 14.30 19.68
N ASP A 291 6.31 14.40 19.53
CA ASP A 291 7.18 15.20 20.40
C ASP A 291 6.95 14.92 21.90
N GLY A 292 6.84 13.63 22.23
CA GLY A 292 6.59 13.16 23.61
C GLY A 292 5.17 13.42 24.13
N GLN A 293 4.23 13.95 23.34
CA GLN A 293 2.86 14.22 23.77
C GLN A 293 1.86 13.21 23.22
N ILE A 294 0.91 12.75 24.05
CA ILE A 294 -0.20 11.90 23.63
C ILE A 294 -1.26 12.77 22.96
N LEU A 295 -1.27 12.75 21.63
CA LEU A 295 -2.29 13.43 20.83
C LEU A 295 -3.56 12.58 20.76
N SER A 296 -3.44 11.26 20.73
CA SER A 296 -4.56 10.33 20.91
C SER A 296 -4.07 9.07 21.57
N SER A 297 -4.78 8.59 22.58
CA SER A 297 -4.35 7.38 23.31
C SER A 297 -4.51 6.12 22.45
N PRO A 298 -3.66 5.09 22.65
CA PRO A 298 -3.87 3.77 22.07
C PRO A 298 -5.25 3.18 22.38
N ILE A 299 -5.73 2.28 21.51
CA ILE A 299 -6.94 1.47 21.72
C ILE A 299 -6.62 -0.02 21.58
N ASN A 300 -7.33 -0.87 22.33
CA ASN A 300 -7.31 -2.34 22.21
C ASN A 300 -5.90 -2.98 22.20
N GLU A 301 -4.93 -2.34 22.84
CA GLU A 301 -3.53 -2.76 22.82
C GLU A 301 -3.01 -2.98 21.38
N ARG A 302 -3.40 -2.13 20.43
CA ARG A 302 -3.01 -2.27 19.02
C ARG A 302 -1.54 -1.94 18.77
N SER A 303 -1.03 -2.47 17.66
CA SER A 303 0.31 -2.18 17.16
C SER A 303 0.47 -0.71 16.79
N HIS A 304 1.66 -0.18 17.07
CA HIS A 304 2.12 1.15 16.73
C HIS A 304 3.49 1.04 16.06
N PHE A 305 3.70 1.87 15.05
CA PHE A 305 5.02 2.11 14.49
C PHE A 305 5.60 3.34 15.19
N GLY A 306 6.78 3.18 15.80
CA GLY A 306 7.45 4.23 16.53
C GLY A 306 8.87 4.47 16.05
N PHE A 307 9.35 5.69 16.25
CA PHE A 307 10.73 6.09 16.02
C PHE A 307 11.17 7.10 17.08
N SER A 308 12.46 7.07 17.43
CA SER A 308 13.04 7.92 18.48
C SER A 308 14.17 8.78 17.93
N GLY A 309 14.60 9.80 18.69
CA GLY A 309 15.64 10.75 18.28
C GLY A 309 17.02 10.13 18.04
N ASP A 310 17.28 8.95 18.61
CA ASP A 310 18.47 8.13 18.33
C ASP A 310 18.39 7.32 17.02
N ARG A 311 17.34 7.54 16.22
CA ARG A 311 17.05 6.86 14.95
C ARG A 311 16.71 5.37 15.12
N SER A 312 16.37 4.94 16.33
CA SER A 312 15.74 3.63 16.53
C SER A 312 14.30 3.66 16.03
N THR A 313 13.88 2.56 15.44
CA THR A 313 12.50 2.33 14.98
C THR A 313 11.99 1.03 15.59
N PHE A 314 10.70 0.96 15.88
CA PHE A 314 10.10 -0.23 16.46
C PHE A 314 8.65 -0.41 15.99
N ILE A 315 8.16 -1.64 16.09
CA ILE A 315 6.75 -1.97 15.99
C ILE A 315 6.38 -2.70 17.28
N ASP A 316 5.47 -2.11 18.06
CA ASP A 316 5.06 -2.67 19.34
C ASP A 316 3.60 -2.37 19.68
N ARG A 317 3.03 -3.16 20.59
CA ARG A 317 1.66 -3.01 21.07
C ARG A 317 1.63 -2.09 22.27
N ALA A 318 0.73 -1.12 22.27
CA ALA A 318 0.69 -0.09 23.31
C ALA A 318 -0.69 0.02 23.94
N SER A 319 -0.72 0.23 25.25
CA SER A 319 -1.93 0.59 26.00
C SER A 319 -1.73 1.82 26.88
N LEU A 320 -2.83 2.53 27.14
CA LEU A 320 -2.85 3.65 28.07
C LEU A 320 -3.12 3.14 29.49
N VAL A 321 -2.30 3.58 30.43
CA VAL A 321 -2.57 3.48 31.88
C VAL A 321 -2.64 4.90 32.41
N ALA A 322 -3.85 5.41 32.61
CA ALA A 322 -4.04 6.78 33.06
C ALA A 322 -5.00 6.89 34.25
N SER A 323 -4.71 7.83 35.14
CA SER A 323 -5.49 8.08 36.34
C SER A 323 -5.60 9.57 36.64
N LEU A 324 -6.61 9.91 37.42
CA LEU A 324 -6.68 11.16 38.16
C LEU A 324 -6.73 10.86 39.66
N THR A 325 -6.06 11.69 40.45
CA THR A 325 -6.00 11.56 41.90
C THR A 325 -6.17 12.93 42.54
N PHE A 326 -6.93 13.01 43.63
CA PHE A 326 -7.10 14.24 44.41
C PHE A 326 -7.41 13.89 45.87
N GLU A 327 -7.12 14.82 46.76
CA GLU A 327 -7.41 14.72 48.18
C GLU A 327 -8.78 15.33 48.45
N THR A 328 -9.71 14.59 49.08
CA THR A 328 -11.03 15.09 49.48
C THR A 328 -10.92 16.19 50.54
N THR A 329 -12.01 16.94 50.76
CA THR A 329 -12.09 17.90 51.89
C THR A 329 -11.90 17.27 53.27
N SER A 330 -12.01 15.94 53.38
CA SER A 330 -11.76 15.17 54.60
C SER A 330 -10.34 14.59 54.67
N GLY A 331 -9.43 14.99 53.77
CA GLY A 331 -8.04 14.52 53.74
C GLY A 331 -7.85 13.11 53.18
N VAL A 332 -8.86 12.55 52.48
CA VAL A 332 -8.80 11.19 51.93
C VAL A 332 -8.45 11.26 50.46
N GLU A 333 -7.40 10.56 50.03
CA GLU A 333 -7.06 10.47 48.61
C GLU A 333 -8.07 9.57 47.87
N LYS A 334 -8.54 10.05 46.71
CA LYS A 334 -9.36 9.27 45.79
C LYS A 334 -8.71 9.24 44.41
N THR A 335 -8.77 8.07 43.79
CA THR A 335 -8.22 7.82 42.46
C THR A 335 -9.30 7.31 41.50
N GLY A 336 -9.35 7.91 40.32
CA GLY A 336 -10.21 7.51 39.20
C GLY A 336 -9.37 7.09 38.00
N VAL A 337 -9.92 6.25 37.13
CA VAL A 337 -9.26 5.79 35.91
C VAL A 337 -9.68 6.66 34.72
N ILE A 338 -8.70 7.14 33.96
CA ILE A 338 -8.94 7.79 32.67
C ILE A 338 -8.76 6.73 31.59
N SER A 339 -9.84 6.42 30.86
CA SER A 339 -9.82 5.34 29.88
C SER A 339 -9.11 5.76 28.60
N TRP A 340 -9.32 6.98 28.13
CA TRP A 340 -8.80 7.47 26.86
C TRP A 340 -8.42 8.95 26.88
N VAL A 341 -7.56 9.33 25.93
CA VAL A 341 -7.22 10.71 25.60
C VAL A 341 -7.71 11.01 24.18
N ASN A 342 -8.49 12.07 24.02
CA ASN A 342 -8.98 12.60 22.75
C ASN A 342 -9.70 11.56 21.86
N LYS A 343 -10.64 10.81 22.45
CA LYS A 343 -11.54 9.87 21.75
C LYS A 343 -13.00 10.27 21.94
N ALA A 344 -13.90 9.83 21.08
CA ALA A 344 -15.33 10.04 21.33
C ALA A 344 -15.78 9.28 22.59
N ARG A 345 -16.29 10.02 23.59
CA ARG A 345 -16.77 9.46 24.87
C ARG A 345 -17.82 8.37 24.68
N ASP A 346 -18.70 8.57 23.70
CA ASP A 346 -19.83 7.67 23.45
C ASP A 346 -19.44 6.36 22.75
N MET A 347 -18.19 6.24 22.29
CA MET A 347 -17.66 5.02 21.66
C MET A 347 -16.96 4.08 22.65
N VAL A 348 -16.92 4.43 23.95
CA VAL A 348 -16.32 3.57 24.98
C VAL A 348 -17.22 2.34 25.23
N PRO A 349 -16.72 1.10 25.03
CA PRO A 349 -17.55 -0.10 25.14
C PRO A 349 -18.22 -0.29 26.50
N SER A 350 -17.55 0.07 27.60
CA SER A 350 -18.08 -0.11 28.96
C SER A 350 -19.17 0.89 29.34
N LYS A 351 -19.30 2.02 28.61
CA LYS A 351 -20.10 3.20 29.01
C LYS A 351 -19.81 3.73 30.44
N ASP A 352 -18.75 3.24 31.06
CA ASP A 352 -18.29 3.46 32.43
C ASP A 352 -16.85 3.97 32.35
N THR A 353 -16.68 5.27 32.20
CA THR A 353 -15.42 5.83 31.68
C THR A 353 -15.26 7.31 31.98
N ILE A 354 -14.01 7.76 32.03
CA ILE A 354 -13.59 9.15 31.97
C ILE A 354 -12.67 9.30 30.76
N VAL A 355 -12.96 10.26 29.89
CA VAL A 355 -12.11 10.63 28.75
C VAL A 355 -11.50 12.00 29.01
N ALA A 356 -10.19 12.14 28.78
CA ALA A 356 -9.50 13.42 28.81
C ALA A 356 -9.46 14.06 27.42
N TYR A 357 -9.93 15.30 27.32
CA TYR A 357 -9.90 16.11 26.10
C TYR A 357 -8.91 17.25 26.25
N THR A 358 -7.97 17.33 25.30
CA THR A 358 -6.93 18.36 25.20
C THR A 358 -7.20 19.25 23.98
N PRO A 359 -6.53 20.41 23.84
CA PRO A 359 -6.70 21.31 22.69
C PRO A 359 -6.52 20.65 21.32
N PHE A 360 -5.74 19.56 21.23
CA PHE A 360 -5.53 18.82 19.99
C PHE A 360 -6.81 18.16 19.43
N TYR A 361 -7.78 17.83 20.30
CA TYR A 361 -9.04 17.25 19.87
C TYR A 361 -9.88 18.23 19.06
N GLY A 362 -9.89 19.50 19.47
CA GLY A 362 -10.66 20.55 18.84
C GLY A 362 -11.05 21.66 19.83
N PRO A 363 -11.92 22.60 19.40
CA PRO A 363 -12.35 23.71 20.25
C PRO A 363 -13.31 23.27 21.40
N SER A 364 -13.91 22.09 21.31
CA SER A 364 -14.83 21.55 22.31
C SER A 364 -14.83 20.02 22.34
N THR A 365 -15.42 19.42 23.38
CA THR A 365 -15.42 17.97 23.59
C THR A 365 -16.35 17.18 22.65
N LEU A 366 -17.26 17.85 21.92
CA LEU A 366 -18.24 17.24 21.01
C LEU A 366 -19.14 16.17 21.65
N THR A 367 -19.21 16.16 22.98
CA THR A 367 -19.98 15.17 23.75
C THR A 367 -21.46 15.55 23.87
N ASN A 368 -22.31 14.56 24.13
CA ASN A 368 -23.74 14.76 24.43
C ASN A 368 -23.99 15.18 25.91
N GLY A 369 -25.25 15.42 26.27
CA GLY A 369 -25.66 15.80 27.63
C GLY A 369 -25.65 14.69 28.68
N ASN A 370 -25.23 13.46 28.37
CA ASN A 370 -25.44 12.33 29.28
C ASN A 370 -24.42 12.26 30.45
N GLY A 371 -23.32 13.01 30.36
CA GLY A 371 -22.17 12.91 31.27
C GLY A 371 -22.02 14.05 32.28
N THR A 372 -20.85 14.04 32.93
CA THR A 372 -20.33 15.15 33.75
C THR A 372 -19.01 15.60 33.12
N GLU A 373 -18.82 16.90 32.94
CA GLU A 373 -17.60 17.48 32.37
C GLU A 373 -16.92 18.41 33.37
N VAL A 374 -15.62 18.20 33.59
CA VAL A 374 -14.78 18.94 34.52
C VAL A 374 -13.69 19.64 33.72
N GLU A 375 -13.64 20.97 33.77
CA GLU A 375 -12.56 21.75 33.18
C GLU A 375 -11.42 21.93 34.19
N LEU A 376 -10.20 21.66 33.74
CA LEU A 376 -8.96 21.80 34.49
C LEU A 376 -8.04 22.80 33.78
N ARG A 377 -7.41 23.70 34.52
CA ARG A 377 -6.19 24.41 34.09
C ARG A 377 -4.99 23.58 34.53
N VAL A 378 -4.07 23.27 33.64
CA VAL A 378 -2.96 22.33 33.92
C VAL A 378 -1.59 23.00 33.76
N ASP A 379 -0.61 22.52 34.53
CA ASP A 379 0.75 23.05 34.52
C ASP A 379 1.60 22.62 33.31
N LYS A 380 1.22 21.52 32.64
CA LYS A 380 1.92 20.97 31.47
C LYS A 380 1.01 20.14 30.55
N THR A 381 1.52 19.82 29.37
CA THR A 381 0.85 18.99 28.35
C THR A 381 0.76 17.52 28.76
N VAL A 382 -0.10 16.76 28.08
CA VAL A 382 -0.27 15.30 28.30
C VAL A 382 0.95 14.54 27.75
N THR A 383 1.96 14.38 28.61
CA THR A 383 3.23 13.70 28.34
C THR A 383 3.29 12.38 29.12
N PRO A 384 3.59 11.23 28.49
CA PRO A 384 3.75 9.96 29.19
C PRO A 384 4.77 10.04 30.34
N GLY A 385 4.51 9.36 31.46
CA GLY A 385 5.46 9.29 32.58
C GLY A 385 5.56 10.54 33.45
N SER A 386 4.86 11.62 33.10
CA SER A 386 4.87 12.88 33.84
C SER A 386 3.61 13.07 34.68
N GLU A 387 3.77 13.45 35.95
CA GLU A 387 2.64 13.94 36.78
C GLU A 387 2.27 15.36 36.34
N ILE A 388 0.98 15.55 36.03
CA ILE A 388 0.38 16.82 35.63
C ILE A 388 -0.48 17.32 36.78
N ILE A 389 -0.33 18.57 37.18
CA ILE A 389 -1.12 19.18 38.24
C ILE A 389 -2.16 20.09 37.60
N GLY A 390 -3.43 19.81 37.88
CA GLY A 390 -4.57 20.55 37.39
C GLY A 390 -5.37 21.22 38.52
N THR A 391 -5.90 22.41 38.27
CA THR A 391 -6.88 23.06 39.14
C THR A 391 -8.24 23.08 38.46
N VAL A 392 -9.27 22.60 39.17
CA VAL A 392 -10.64 22.57 38.65
C VAL A 392 -11.21 23.98 38.60
N VAL A 393 -11.66 24.39 37.41
CA VAL A 393 -12.22 25.73 37.19
C VAL A 393 -13.73 25.73 36.90
N ASP A 394 -14.26 24.62 36.38
CA ASP A 394 -15.69 24.47 36.09
C ASP A 394 -16.09 22.99 36.19
N VAL A 395 -17.31 22.72 36.67
CA VAL A 395 -17.92 21.38 36.70
C VAL A 395 -19.35 21.49 36.18
N ARG A 396 -19.66 20.74 35.14
CA ARG A 396 -20.99 20.74 34.53
C ARG A 396 -21.62 19.36 34.56
N TYR A 397 -22.89 19.32 34.96
CA TYR A 397 -23.66 18.09 35.15
C TYR A 397 -24.75 17.98 34.10
N GLY A 398 -24.88 16.83 33.44
CA GLY A 398 -25.97 16.61 32.49
C GLY A 398 -25.89 17.50 31.25
N THR A 399 -24.69 18.02 30.95
CA THR A 399 -24.40 18.81 29.75
C THR A 399 -23.20 18.21 29.04
N GLY A 400 -23.05 18.50 27.75
CA GLY A 400 -21.89 18.10 26.96
C GLY A 400 -21.30 19.26 26.18
N ASN A 401 -20.32 18.94 25.34
CA ASN A 401 -19.69 19.85 24.40
C ASN A 401 -19.02 21.07 25.08
N LYS A 402 -18.40 20.87 26.26
CA LYS A 402 -17.57 21.88 26.93
C LYS A 402 -16.51 22.42 25.96
N ALA A 403 -16.29 23.74 25.98
CA ALA A 403 -15.13 24.34 25.35
C ALA A 403 -13.84 23.79 25.98
N ILE A 404 -12.86 23.45 25.15
CA ILE A 404 -11.57 22.95 25.63
C ILE A 404 -10.62 24.16 25.77
N PRO A 405 -10.11 24.45 26.97
CA PRO A 405 -9.18 25.55 27.19
C PRO A 405 -7.81 25.28 26.58
N LEU A 406 -7.13 26.30 26.04
CA LEU A 406 -5.81 26.17 25.42
C LEU A 406 -4.71 25.73 26.40
N ASP A 407 -4.84 26.11 27.66
CA ASP A 407 -3.93 25.84 28.78
C ASP A 407 -4.55 24.81 29.76
N GLY A 408 -5.38 23.89 29.25
CA GLY A 408 -6.13 23.00 30.12
C GLY A 408 -6.62 21.71 29.46
N ILE A 409 -7.39 20.97 30.24
CA ILE A 409 -7.98 19.68 29.89
C ILE A 409 -9.45 19.69 30.31
N VAL A 410 -10.32 19.03 29.54
CA VAL A 410 -11.66 18.68 30.00
C VAL A 410 -11.73 17.18 30.26
N LEU A 411 -12.02 16.78 31.50
CA LEU A 411 -12.37 15.41 31.83
C LEU A 411 -13.87 15.22 31.62
N SER A 412 -14.27 14.16 30.92
CA SER A 412 -15.65 13.92 30.55
C SER A 412 -16.06 12.49 30.89
N GLY A 413 -16.93 12.34 31.88
CA GLY A 413 -17.33 11.04 32.42
C GLY A 413 -18.75 10.62 32.02
N ILE A 414 -18.95 9.34 31.75
CA ILE A 414 -20.27 8.66 31.63
C ILE A 414 -20.31 7.42 32.54
N GLY A 415 -21.51 6.94 32.85
CA GLY A 415 -21.70 5.77 33.72
C GLY A 415 -21.04 5.95 35.09
N SER A 416 -20.25 4.97 35.52
CA SER A 416 -19.47 5.04 36.77
C SER A 416 -18.48 6.20 36.80
N GLY A 417 -17.90 6.59 35.64
CA GLY A 417 -17.02 7.75 35.53
C GLY A 417 -17.75 9.07 35.75
N LYS A 418 -19.01 9.19 35.28
CA LYS A 418 -19.89 10.33 35.62
C LYS A 418 -20.11 10.40 37.12
N THR A 419 -20.52 9.29 37.73
CA THR A 419 -20.76 9.20 39.18
C THR A 419 -19.50 9.57 39.97
N PHE A 420 -18.33 9.09 39.53
CA PHE A 420 -17.05 9.42 40.15
C PHE A 420 -16.74 10.92 40.09
N LEU A 421 -16.87 11.56 38.92
CA LEU A 421 -16.62 12.99 38.80
C LEU A 421 -17.64 13.81 39.61
N THR A 422 -18.93 13.47 39.53
CA THR A 422 -19.99 14.19 40.23
C THR A 422 -19.85 14.15 41.74
N ASN A 423 -19.52 12.99 42.30
CA ASN A 423 -19.57 12.81 43.74
C ASN A 423 -18.28 13.26 44.46
N ASN A 424 -17.21 13.54 43.71
CA ASN A 424 -15.92 13.74 44.34
C ASN A 424 -15.12 14.96 43.86
N ILE A 425 -15.45 15.57 42.72
CA ILE A 425 -14.70 16.74 42.21
C ILE A 425 -15.49 18.03 42.47
N TRP A 426 -14.80 19.07 42.94
CA TRP A 426 -15.37 20.40 43.15
C TRP A 426 -14.45 21.49 42.56
N ILE A 427 -15.03 22.68 42.33
CA ILE A 427 -14.30 23.84 41.83
C ILE A 427 -13.20 24.26 42.83
N GLY A 428 -12.00 24.50 42.33
CA GLY A 428 -10.82 24.82 43.12
C GLY A 428 -10.03 23.61 43.62
N ALA A 429 -10.51 22.37 43.41
CA ALA A 429 -9.75 21.18 43.77
C ALA A 429 -8.47 21.07 42.93
N THR A 430 -7.39 20.64 43.59
CA THR A 430 -6.14 20.24 42.93
C THR A 430 -6.23 18.77 42.56
N VAL A 431 -6.05 18.47 41.27
CA VAL A 431 -6.10 17.13 40.71
C VAL A 431 -4.73 16.80 40.12
N ARG A 432 -4.15 15.67 40.52
CA ARG A 432 -2.96 15.08 39.91
C ARG A 432 -3.41 14.13 38.81
N LEU A 433 -2.94 14.34 37.59
CA LEU A 433 -3.20 13.47 36.44
C LEU A 433 -1.92 12.73 36.08
N ASN A 434 -2.03 11.42 35.90
CA ASN A 434 -0.93 10.58 35.47
C ASN A 434 -1.33 9.88 34.19
N PHE A 435 -0.50 10.01 33.15
CA PHE A 435 -0.69 9.32 31.87
C PHE A 435 0.56 8.50 31.58
N ASN A 436 0.41 7.18 31.47
CA ASN A 436 1.51 6.27 31.17
C ASN A 436 1.16 5.38 29.98
N LEU A 437 2.19 4.98 29.24
CA LEU A 437 2.07 3.97 28.20
C LEU A 437 2.64 2.65 28.72
N LYS A 438 2.06 1.55 28.27
CA LYS A 438 2.61 0.20 28.48
C LYS A 438 2.85 -0.46 27.12
N PRO A 439 4.11 -0.82 26.79
CA PRO A 439 5.32 -0.51 27.55
C PRO A 439 5.64 1.00 27.55
N SER A 440 6.48 1.42 28.48
CA SER A 440 7.00 2.78 28.48
C SER A 440 7.96 2.96 27.30
N TRP A 441 7.83 4.08 26.60
CA TRP A 441 8.73 4.47 25.52
C TRP A 441 9.60 5.65 25.95
N ARG A 442 10.57 5.99 25.11
CA ARG A 442 11.45 7.13 25.35
C ARG A 442 10.68 8.44 25.20
N ASP A 443 11.14 9.48 25.88
CA ASP A 443 10.50 10.80 25.86
C ASP A 443 10.54 11.46 24.48
N ASP A 444 11.54 11.11 23.66
CA ASP A 444 11.72 11.60 22.28
C ASP A 444 11.00 10.75 21.23
N THR A 445 10.20 9.75 21.65
CA THR A 445 9.48 8.89 20.72
C THR A 445 8.34 9.64 20.04
N LYS A 446 8.25 9.43 18.73
CA LYS A 446 7.06 9.68 17.91
C LYS A 446 6.50 8.34 17.49
N ALA A 447 5.19 8.18 17.57
CA ALA A 447 4.55 6.91 17.24
C ALA A 447 3.18 7.14 16.63
N ILE A 448 2.81 6.25 15.71
CA ILE A 448 1.51 6.25 15.07
C ILE A 448 0.91 4.85 15.14
N GLY A 449 -0.37 4.77 15.45
CA GLY A 449 -1.12 3.53 15.53
C GLY A 449 -1.37 2.91 14.17
N GLY A 450 -1.98 1.74 14.21
CA GLY A 450 -2.47 1.03 13.04
C GLY A 450 -2.86 -0.38 13.45
N GLY A 451 -2.24 -1.36 12.83
CA GLY A 451 -2.39 -2.77 13.13
C GLY A 451 -3.30 -3.52 12.16
N PRO A 452 -3.38 -4.85 12.29
CA PRO A 452 -2.59 -5.63 13.23
C PRO A 452 -1.11 -5.75 12.82
N ARG A 453 -0.26 -6.23 13.73
CA ARG A 453 1.07 -6.72 13.37
C ARG A 453 0.94 -7.83 12.33
N LEU A 454 1.86 -7.82 11.37
CA LEU A 454 1.90 -8.71 10.21
C LEU A 454 3.10 -9.65 10.27
N VAL A 455 4.25 -9.12 10.68
CA VAL A 455 5.51 -9.86 10.76
C VAL A 455 6.15 -9.55 12.11
N ARG A 456 6.69 -10.59 12.75
CA ARG A 456 7.44 -10.52 14.01
C ARG A 456 8.66 -11.42 13.91
N ASP A 457 9.85 -10.88 14.19
CA ASP A 457 11.11 -11.63 14.21
C ASP A 457 11.36 -12.43 12.91
N GLY A 458 11.05 -11.85 11.75
CA GLY A 458 11.19 -12.47 10.43
C GLY A 458 10.15 -13.55 10.08
N ARG A 459 9.12 -13.71 10.91
CA ARG A 459 8.04 -14.69 10.72
C ARG A 459 6.72 -13.99 10.48
N VAL A 460 5.97 -14.46 9.47
CA VAL A 460 4.59 -14.04 9.24
C VAL A 460 3.77 -14.37 10.49
N SER A 461 3.17 -13.35 11.08
CA SER A 461 2.41 -13.40 12.32
C SER A 461 1.33 -12.32 12.27
N VAL A 462 0.20 -12.64 11.65
CA VAL A 462 -0.97 -11.74 11.63
C VAL A 462 -1.63 -11.82 13.00
N GLU A 463 -1.37 -10.83 13.86
CA GLU A 463 -1.80 -10.86 15.25
C GLU A 463 -3.28 -10.51 15.42
N ASN A 464 -3.91 -11.13 16.42
CA ASN A 464 -5.29 -10.78 16.77
C ASN A 464 -5.30 -9.54 17.67
N GLU A 465 -5.64 -8.40 17.09
CA GLU A 465 -5.75 -7.11 17.77
C GLU A 465 -7.19 -6.54 17.72
N GLY A 466 -8.18 -7.44 17.71
CA GLY A 466 -9.60 -7.08 17.73
C GLY A 466 -10.08 -6.39 16.45
N PHE A 467 -9.53 -6.78 15.30
CA PHE A 467 -10.02 -6.33 14.00
C PHE A 467 -11.17 -7.23 13.50
N GLU A 468 -12.16 -6.61 12.85
CA GLU A 468 -13.28 -7.36 12.27
C GLU A 468 -12.81 -8.39 11.24
N SER A 469 -13.47 -9.55 11.20
CA SER A 469 -13.14 -10.64 10.26
C SER A 469 -13.06 -10.18 8.80
N ARG A 470 -13.91 -9.24 8.37
CA ARG A 470 -13.88 -8.69 6.99
C ARG A 470 -12.61 -7.89 6.67
N ILE A 471 -11.93 -7.32 7.68
CA ILE A 471 -10.66 -6.62 7.52
C ILE A 471 -9.53 -7.63 7.43
N VAL A 472 -9.60 -8.72 8.19
CA VAL A 472 -8.56 -9.76 8.25
C VAL A 472 -8.58 -10.68 7.04
N SER A 473 -9.75 -11.23 6.70
CA SER A 473 -9.89 -12.37 5.77
C SER A 473 -10.18 -11.99 4.31
N LYS A 474 -10.68 -10.78 4.03
CA LYS A 474 -11.02 -10.36 2.67
C LYS A 474 -9.88 -9.57 2.03
N ARG A 475 -9.82 -9.61 0.69
CA ARG A 475 -8.92 -8.75 -0.09
C ARG A 475 -9.42 -7.33 -0.11
N HIS A 476 -8.51 -6.39 0.13
CA HIS A 476 -8.72 -4.96 0.00
C HIS A 476 -7.44 -4.31 -0.54
N PRO A 477 -7.50 -3.06 -1.03
CA PRO A 477 -6.34 -2.21 -1.05
C PRO A 477 -5.74 -2.13 0.36
N ARG A 478 -4.40 -2.13 0.47
CA ARG A 478 -3.68 -2.19 1.74
C ARG A 478 -2.57 -1.15 1.79
N THR A 479 -2.27 -0.72 3.01
CA THR A 479 -1.06 0.04 3.34
C THR A 479 -0.37 -0.66 4.51
N ALA A 480 0.95 -0.75 4.48
CA ALA A 480 1.76 -1.35 5.55
C ALA A 480 3.08 -0.61 5.72
N ILE A 481 3.67 -0.76 6.90
CA ILE A 481 5.02 -0.28 7.24
C ILE A 481 5.79 -1.44 7.89
N GLY A 482 7.06 -1.57 7.54
CA GLY A 482 7.94 -2.59 8.08
C GLY A 482 9.38 -2.10 8.22
N ILE A 483 10.15 -2.89 8.95
CA ILE A 483 11.54 -2.63 9.33
C ILE A 483 12.36 -3.83 8.88
N ASP A 484 13.45 -3.60 8.15
CA ASP A 484 14.40 -4.65 7.73
C ASP A 484 15.48 -4.90 8.81
N PRO A 485 16.35 -5.93 8.68
CA PRO A 485 17.38 -6.21 9.70
C PRO A 485 18.38 -5.07 9.94
N GLN A 486 18.51 -4.14 8.99
CA GLN A 486 19.41 -2.98 9.07
C GLN A 486 18.71 -1.76 9.68
N GLY A 487 17.41 -1.83 9.94
CA GLY A 487 16.59 -0.72 10.44
C GLY A 487 16.15 0.24 9.35
N ASN A 488 16.26 -0.11 8.06
CA ASN A 488 15.60 0.63 6.99
C ASN A 488 14.11 0.33 7.03
N LEU A 489 13.31 1.27 6.54
CA LEU A 489 11.87 1.12 6.45
C LEU A 489 11.42 0.66 5.07
N ILE A 490 10.36 -0.12 5.07
CA ILE A 490 9.61 -0.54 3.89
C ILE A 490 8.19 -0.04 4.07
N ALA A 491 7.77 0.96 3.32
CA ALA A 491 6.36 1.37 3.26
C ALA A 491 5.75 0.83 1.97
N LEU A 492 4.63 0.12 2.08
CA LEU A 492 4.06 -0.63 0.97
C LEU A 492 2.57 -0.32 0.83
N VAL A 493 2.15 -0.02 -0.40
CA VAL A 493 0.74 0.13 -0.78
C VAL A 493 0.39 -0.86 -1.88
N VAL A 494 -0.68 -1.61 -1.69
CA VAL A 494 -1.25 -2.49 -2.72
C VAL A 494 -2.58 -1.92 -3.15
N ASP A 495 -2.74 -1.68 -4.44
CA ASP A 495 -4.04 -1.32 -5.02
C ASP A 495 -5.01 -2.50 -4.89
N GLY A 496 -6.31 -2.28 -4.94
CA GLY A 496 -7.27 -3.36 -4.76
C GLY A 496 -8.65 -3.07 -5.31
N ARG A 497 -9.51 -4.10 -5.27
CA ARG A 497 -10.90 -4.14 -5.75
C ARG A 497 -11.09 -4.04 -7.28
N MET A 498 -10.00 -3.87 -8.03
CA MET A 498 -10.02 -3.79 -9.49
C MET A 498 -9.70 -5.17 -10.08
N SER A 499 -10.73 -5.94 -10.45
CA SER A 499 -10.63 -7.35 -10.85
C SER A 499 -9.51 -7.69 -11.86
N PHE A 500 -9.19 -6.77 -12.76
CA PHE A 500 -8.23 -6.97 -13.85
C PHE A 500 -6.92 -6.17 -13.68
N TYR A 501 -6.86 -5.22 -12.74
CA TYR A 501 -5.66 -4.43 -12.49
C TYR A 501 -4.98 -4.80 -11.17
N SER A 502 -5.73 -4.77 -10.06
CA SER A 502 -5.23 -5.21 -8.77
C SER A 502 -6.38 -5.66 -7.89
N VAL A 503 -6.40 -6.95 -7.51
CA VAL A 503 -7.48 -7.51 -6.69
C VAL A 503 -7.32 -7.20 -5.20
N GLY A 504 -6.17 -6.67 -4.78
CA GLY A 504 -5.83 -6.40 -3.39
C GLY A 504 -5.41 -7.65 -2.62
N MET A 505 -5.07 -7.47 -1.34
CA MET A 505 -4.52 -8.53 -0.50
C MET A 505 -5.34 -8.75 0.78
N THR A 506 -5.41 -10.00 1.22
CA THR A 506 -5.72 -10.35 2.61
C THR A 506 -4.57 -9.90 3.53
N LEU A 507 -4.77 -9.90 4.86
CA LEU A 507 -3.67 -9.54 5.76
C LEU A 507 -2.54 -10.58 5.75
N THR A 508 -2.84 -11.87 5.53
CA THR A 508 -1.81 -12.91 5.40
C THR A 508 -0.96 -12.70 4.16
N GLU A 509 -1.58 -12.43 3.01
CA GLU A 509 -0.84 -12.12 1.77
C GLU A 509 0.00 -10.85 1.92
N LEU A 510 -0.53 -9.82 2.59
CA LEU A 510 0.22 -8.60 2.88
C LEU A 510 1.42 -8.87 3.79
N ALA A 511 1.29 -9.74 4.79
CA ALA A 511 2.39 -10.13 5.66
C ALA A 511 3.48 -10.90 4.89
N GLU A 512 3.07 -11.81 4.00
CA GLU A 512 3.99 -12.50 3.08
C GLU A 512 4.69 -11.52 2.15
N GLU A 513 3.98 -10.51 1.64
CA GLU A 513 4.55 -9.47 0.80
C GLU A 513 5.56 -8.59 1.54
N MET A 514 5.24 -8.14 2.75
CA MET A 514 6.17 -7.37 3.59
C MET A 514 7.45 -8.17 3.87
N LYS A 515 7.31 -9.46 4.17
CA LYS A 515 8.45 -10.36 4.36
C LYS A 515 9.24 -10.56 3.06
N TYR A 516 8.58 -10.69 1.91
CA TYR A 516 9.22 -10.79 0.60
C TYR A 516 10.12 -9.57 0.31
N HIS A 517 9.70 -8.38 0.74
CA HIS A 517 10.51 -7.16 0.65
C HIS A 517 11.58 -7.00 1.73
N GLY A 518 11.74 -7.97 2.63
CA GLY A 518 12.82 -8.01 3.63
C GLY A 518 12.44 -7.53 5.02
N ALA A 519 11.15 -7.26 5.29
CA ALA A 519 10.74 -6.86 6.63
C ALA A 519 10.92 -8.01 7.63
N VAL A 520 11.61 -7.73 8.74
CA VAL A 520 11.66 -8.62 9.91
C VAL A 520 10.56 -8.29 10.91
N ASP A 521 10.10 -7.04 10.91
CA ASP A 521 8.91 -6.59 11.63
C ASP A 521 8.04 -5.77 10.69
N ALA A 522 6.73 -6.00 10.72
CA ALA A 522 5.80 -5.22 9.90
C ALA A 522 4.42 -5.15 10.56
N MET A 523 3.69 -4.09 10.27
CA MET A 523 2.30 -3.92 10.67
C MET A 523 1.47 -3.32 9.54
N ASN A 524 0.18 -3.65 9.57
CA ASN A 524 -0.81 -3.06 8.68
C ASN A 524 -1.13 -1.62 9.14
N LEU A 525 -1.51 -0.78 8.19
CA LEU A 525 -2.04 0.58 8.39
C LEU A 525 -3.48 0.65 7.84
N ASP A 526 -4.13 1.81 7.90
CA ASP A 526 -5.46 1.96 7.31
C ASP A 526 -5.42 1.62 5.81
N GLY A 527 -6.44 0.91 5.34
CA GLY A 527 -6.48 0.36 3.99
C GLY A 527 -7.70 0.83 3.20
N GLY A 528 -8.14 0.00 2.27
CA GLY A 528 -9.30 0.31 1.45
C GLY A 528 -9.12 1.63 0.69
N GLY A 529 -10.16 2.47 0.69
CA GLY A 529 -10.12 3.75 -0.02
C GLY A 529 -9.10 4.76 0.53
N SER A 530 -8.52 4.52 1.70
CA SER A 530 -7.46 5.38 2.27
C SER A 530 -6.07 5.06 1.68
N SER A 531 -5.87 3.86 1.13
CA SER A 531 -4.57 3.37 0.68
C SER A 531 -3.99 4.26 -0.42
N THR A 532 -3.00 5.06 -0.05
CA THR A 532 -2.40 6.06 -0.94
C THR A 532 -0.91 6.16 -0.67
N LEU A 533 -0.11 6.21 -1.74
CA LEU A 533 1.33 6.46 -1.72
C LEU A 533 1.65 7.70 -2.54
N TYR A 534 2.34 8.64 -1.90
CA TYR A 534 2.86 9.85 -2.52
C TYR A 534 4.38 9.72 -2.63
N PHE A 535 4.93 10.06 -3.79
CA PHE A 535 6.38 10.12 -4.00
C PHE A 535 6.74 11.13 -5.09
N ASN A 536 7.67 12.02 -4.76
CA ASN A 536 8.26 13.00 -5.66
C ASN A 536 7.21 13.79 -6.46
N GLY A 537 6.36 14.54 -5.75
CA GLY A 537 5.39 15.46 -6.35
C GLY A 537 4.03 14.87 -6.71
N ALA A 538 3.89 13.54 -6.72
CA ALA A 538 2.70 12.87 -7.25
C ALA A 538 2.25 11.66 -6.41
N VAL A 539 0.96 11.36 -6.49
CA VAL A 539 0.39 10.06 -6.07
C VAL A 539 0.82 9.01 -7.09
N ARG A 540 1.27 7.85 -6.61
CA ARG A 540 1.91 6.81 -7.44
C ARG A 540 1.09 5.54 -7.62
N ASN A 541 0.05 5.35 -6.82
CA ASN A 541 -0.88 4.24 -6.92
C ASN A 541 -2.24 4.73 -7.45
N TYR A 542 -3.22 3.84 -7.63
CA TYR A 542 -4.58 4.21 -8.05
C TYR A 542 -5.54 4.19 -6.85
N PRO A 543 -5.79 5.34 -6.20
CA PRO A 543 -6.61 5.37 -5.00
C PRO A 543 -8.09 5.31 -5.38
N ASN A 544 -8.83 4.41 -4.73
CA ASN A 544 -10.30 4.46 -4.63
C ASN A 544 -11.04 4.61 -5.98
N GLU A 545 -10.73 3.68 -6.89
CA GLU A 545 -11.45 3.14 -8.08
C GLU A 545 -12.26 4.06 -9.01
N ASP A 546 -12.90 5.13 -8.53
CA ASP A 546 -13.70 6.06 -9.35
C ASP A 546 -13.81 7.47 -8.74
N LYS A 547 -13.44 7.65 -7.46
CA LYS A 547 -13.64 8.90 -6.71
C LYS A 547 -12.33 9.66 -6.47
N GLY A 548 -11.22 9.07 -6.91
CA GLY A 548 -9.88 9.54 -6.64
C GLY A 548 -9.51 9.45 -5.16
N GLU A 549 -8.39 10.09 -4.84
CA GLU A 549 -7.80 10.11 -3.51
C GLU A 549 -8.78 10.54 -2.41
N ARG A 550 -8.97 9.66 -1.42
CA ARG A 550 -9.77 9.93 -0.22
C ARG A 550 -9.01 10.86 0.72
N ALA A 551 -9.72 11.79 1.37
CA ALA A 551 -9.16 12.53 2.49
C ALA A 551 -8.96 11.59 3.70
N ILE A 552 -7.76 11.62 4.26
CA ILE A 552 -7.31 10.81 5.40
C ILE A 552 -7.09 11.69 6.62
N ASN A 553 -7.08 11.08 7.80
CA ASN A 553 -6.84 11.80 9.03
C ASN A 553 -5.35 12.06 9.30
N ASN A 554 -4.50 11.09 8.98
CA ASN A 554 -3.10 11.12 9.35
C ASN A 554 -2.24 10.31 8.37
N ALA A 555 -0.95 10.60 8.34
CA ALA A 555 0.01 10.04 7.39
C ALA A 555 1.40 9.87 8.02
N LEU A 556 2.21 8.99 7.43
CA LEU A 556 3.66 8.97 7.61
C LEU A 556 4.29 9.75 6.44
N LEU A 557 5.14 10.73 6.76
CA LEU A 557 5.79 11.60 5.79
C LEU A 557 7.31 11.56 5.95
N TRP A 558 8.04 11.62 4.83
CA TRP A 558 9.50 11.67 4.74
C TRP A 558 9.95 12.86 3.89
N TYR A 559 11.06 13.51 4.27
CA TYR A 559 11.52 14.80 3.75
C TYR A 559 12.91 14.73 3.12
#